data_AF-A0A6C0H380-F1
#
_entry.id   AF-A0A6C0H380-F1
#
_cell.length_a   1.000
_cell.length_b   1.000
_cell.length_c   1.000
_cell.angle_alpha   90.00
_cell.angle_beta   90.00
_cell.angle_gamma   90.00
#
_symmetry.space_group_name_H-M   'P 1'
#
loop_
_entity.id
_entity.type
_entity.pdbx_description
1 polymer ?
#
loop_
_entity_poly.entity_id
_entity_poly.type
_entity_poly.pdbx_seq_one_letter_code
_entity_poly.pdbx_strand_id
1 'polypeptide(L)'
;MDDFVLSNLHEARNEWSSRLVSIFTPLVIDGVKSIFNEAWKLCVDNDEASKYLMTFQNLLSRVPKWNNTILEDERRRIIERSGCNYLEDLITCVHIIQLKVLTSVRVGNKQKKIDISIPKLDSFIHKVYINTARKVYRNVYLFEKNISPLQSQKNNRELETIVQECILMAIRESIPTEAIIRAYLDESVEQEEEVIIENIEEPIVQEKAEQSGGESANEPPPKTIVDEEELPEIVPSIQNIDNKDVVTKLTFNDLDSVLDGTDSVQSISAPKTIERLEEISTSRAIARKLEEEEEDNEKIKIHTEQIDLSGFDILDEQPATFDENIVLNDIEEL
;
A
#
# COMPACT_ATOMS: atom_id res chain seq x y z
N MET A 1 -6.27 -17.94 4.93
CA MET A 1 -7.56 -17.46 5.45
C MET A 1 -8.01 -16.41 4.44
N ASP A 2 -8.91 -16.80 3.54
CA ASP A 2 -9.29 -15.98 2.38
C ASP A 2 -10.26 -14.87 2.79
N ASP A 3 -9.71 -13.74 3.27
CA ASP A 3 -10.47 -12.51 3.53
C ASP A 3 -10.96 -11.83 2.23
N PHE A 4 -10.66 -12.41 1.06
CA PHE A 4 -10.99 -11.90 -0.27
C PHE A 4 -12.30 -12.47 -0.83
N VAL A 5 -13.37 -12.51 -0.01
CA VAL A 5 -14.70 -12.76 -0.57
C VAL A 5 -15.10 -11.55 -1.40
N LEU A 6 -15.24 -11.72 -2.72
CA LEU A 6 -15.56 -10.65 -3.68
C LEU A 6 -16.80 -9.83 -3.26
N SER A 7 -17.79 -10.49 -2.63
CA SER A 7 -18.97 -9.83 -2.06
C SER A 7 -18.61 -8.78 -1.01
N ASN A 8 -17.68 -9.11 -0.09
CA ASN A 8 -17.27 -8.21 0.98
C ASN A 8 -16.52 -6.99 0.43
N LEU A 9 -15.73 -7.17 -0.65
CA LEU A 9 -15.07 -6.06 -1.34
C LEU A 9 -16.08 -5.12 -2.01
N HIS A 10 -17.12 -5.66 -2.64
CA HIS A 10 -18.18 -4.85 -3.23
C HIS A 10 -18.97 -4.07 -2.18
N GLU A 11 -19.28 -4.70 -1.04
CA GLU A 11 -19.97 -4.05 0.07
C GLU A 11 -19.11 -2.95 0.70
N ALA A 12 -17.84 -3.25 0.99
CA ALA A 12 -16.89 -2.26 1.47
C ALA A 12 -16.77 -1.07 0.49
N ARG A 13 -16.61 -1.33 -0.81
CA ARG A 13 -16.58 -0.26 -1.84
C ARG A 13 -17.80 0.64 -1.73
N ASN A 14 -18.99 0.07 -1.61
CA ASN A 14 -20.23 0.84 -1.54
C ASN A 14 -20.29 1.68 -0.26
N GLU A 15 -19.90 1.13 0.89
CA GLU A 15 -19.89 1.84 2.17
C GLU A 15 -18.92 3.02 2.16
N TRP A 16 -17.66 2.79 1.77
CA TRP A 16 -16.66 3.85 1.70
C TRP A 16 -17.00 4.92 0.67
N SER A 17 -17.55 4.52 -0.49
CA SER A 17 -18.01 5.47 -1.52
C SER A 17 -19.21 6.28 -1.03
N SER A 18 -20.19 5.64 -0.38
CA SER A 18 -21.36 6.31 0.19
C SER A 18 -20.96 7.30 1.29
N ARG A 19 -20.02 6.93 2.14
CA ARG A 19 -19.46 7.80 3.17
C ARG A 19 -18.75 9.00 2.57
N LEU A 20 -17.91 8.79 1.56
CA LEU A 20 -17.22 9.85 0.84
C LEU A 20 -18.21 10.82 0.20
N VAL A 21 -19.22 10.30 -0.51
CA VAL A 21 -20.28 11.11 -1.13
C VAL A 21 -21.02 11.94 -0.09
N SER A 22 -21.44 11.32 1.02
CA SER A 22 -22.18 12.00 2.08
C SER A 22 -21.40 13.16 2.72
N ILE A 23 -20.07 13.03 2.86
CA ILE A 23 -19.20 14.10 3.37
C ILE A 23 -18.98 15.18 2.30
N PHE A 24 -18.68 14.81 1.06
CA PHE A 24 -18.32 15.75 0.00
C PHE A 24 -19.50 16.55 -0.55
N THR A 25 -20.69 15.95 -0.65
CA THR A 25 -21.88 16.59 -1.24
C THR A 25 -22.16 17.98 -0.65
N PRO A 26 -22.34 18.17 0.67
CA PRO A 26 -22.62 19.49 1.22
C PRO A 26 -21.47 20.48 1.00
N LEU A 27 -20.21 20.02 1.05
CA LEU A 27 -19.01 20.86 0.91
C LEU A 27 -18.85 21.38 -0.52
N VAL A 28 -19.14 20.55 -1.52
CA VAL A 28 -19.13 20.94 -2.94
C VAL A 28 -20.29 21.88 -3.25
N ILE A 29 -21.48 21.63 -2.70
CA ILE A 29 -22.63 22.52 -2.84
C ILE A 29 -22.31 23.92 -2.29
N ASP A 30 -21.67 23.99 -1.12
CA ASP A 30 -21.23 25.27 -0.54
C ASP A 30 -20.24 25.99 -1.46
N GLY A 31 -19.32 25.27 -2.09
CA GLY A 31 -18.38 25.83 -3.06
C GLY A 31 -19.10 26.40 -4.29
N VAL A 32 -20.03 25.65 -4.86
CA VAL A 32 -20.84 26.12 -6.01
C VAL A 32 -21.68 27.34 -5.62
N LYS A 33 -22.29 27.34 -4.43
CA LYS A 33 -23.02 28.50 -3.89
C LYS A 33 -22.11 29.70 -3.67
N SER A 34 -20.87 29.50 -3.25
CA SER A 34 -19.87 30.57 -3.13
C SER A 34 -19.60 31.23 -4.48
N ILE A 35 -19.39 30.43 -5.54
CA ILE A 35 -19.20 30.93 -6.91
C ILE A 35 -20.44 31.70 -7.39
N PHE A 36 -21.64 31.22 -7.06
CA PHE A 36 -22.88 31.93 -7.39
C PHE A 36 -23.02 33.27 -6.66
N ASN A 37 -22.68 33.31 -5.37
CA ASN A 37 -22.73 34.54 -4.58
C ASN A 37 -21.73 35.58 -5.09
N GLU A 38 -20.55 35.14 -5.52
CA GLU A 38 -19.57 36.01 -6.18
C GLU A 38 -20.10 36.55 -7.52
N ALA A 39 -20.68 35.69 -8.36
CA ALA A 39 -21.32 36.11 -9.61
C ALA A 39 -22.42 37.15 -9.37
N TRP A 40 -23.25 36.93 -8.34
CA TRP A 40 -24.30 37.86 -7.97
C TRP A 40 -23.72 39.21 -7.53
N LYS A 41 -22.71 39.20 -6.66
CA LYS A 41 -22.04 40.42 -6.19
C LYS A 41 -21.45 41.20 -7.35
N LEU A 42 -20.74 40.54 -8.26
CA LEU A 42 -20.20 41.17 -9.48
C LEU A 42 -21.28 41.78 -10.36
N CYS A 43 -22.46 41.16 -10.47
CA CYS A 43 -23.57 41.73 -11.23
C CYS A 43 -24.21 42.94 -10.54
N VAL A 44 -24.30 42.94 -9.21
CA VAL A 44 -24.80 44.08 -8.44
C VAL A 44 -23.82 45.26 -8.54
N ASP A 45 -22.53 45.00 -8.41
CA ASP A 45 -21.48 46.05 -8.46
C ASP A 45 -21.36 46.70 -9.86
N ASN A 46 -21.78 45.99 -10.92
CA ASN A 46 -21.76 46.48 -12.30
C ASN A 46 -23.15 46.94 -12.82
N ASP A 47 -24.17 47.05 -11.96
CA ASP A 47 -25.56 47.41 -12.32
C ASP A 47 -26.23 46.48 -13.38
N GLU A 48 -25.73 45.25 -13.53
CA GLU A 48 -26.25 44.24 -14.47
C GLU A 48 -26.91 43.05 -13.74
N ALA A 49 -27.74 43.34 -12.73
CA ALA A 49 -28.36 42.32 -11.87
C ALA A 49 -29.21 41.29 -12.63
N SER A 50 -29.73 41.62 -13.81
CA SER A 50 -30.52 40.70 -14.65
C SER A 50 -29.68 39.61 -15.32
N LYS A 51 -28.37 39.82 -15.48
CA LYS A 51 -27.45 38.89 -16.17
C LYS A 51 -26.71 37.95 -15.22
N TYR A 52 -27.10 37.89 -13.95
CA TYR A 52 -26.43 37.07 -12.92
C TYR A 52 -26.26 35.59 -13.30
N LEU A 53 -27.23 34.97 -13.97
CA LEU A 53 -27.13 33.58 -14.44
C LEU A 53 -26.07 33.41 -15.53
N MET A 54 -25.95 34.38 -16.44
CA MET A 54 -24.94 34.39 -17.50
C MET A 54 -23.54 34.59 -16.90
N THR A 55 -23.40 35.50 -15.93
CA THR A 55 -22.14 35.71 -15.19
C THR A 55 -21.75 34.46 -14.40
N PHE A 56 -22.72 33.79 -13.76
CA PHE A 56 -22.47 32.52 -13.08
C PHE A 56 -21.98 31.43 -14.05
N GLN A 57 -22.61 31.29 -15.23
CA GLN A 57 -22.12 30.40 -16.30
C GLN A 57 -20.68 30.72 -16.72
N ASN A 58 -20.36 32.01 -16.88
CA ASN A 58 -19.01 32.45 -17.23
C ASN A 58 -18.00 32.05 -16.14
N LEU A 59 -18.33 32.20 -14.86
CA LEU A 59 -17.46 31.73 -13.76
C LEU A 59 -17.32 30.21 -13.75
N LEU A 60 -18.41 29.45 -13.94
CA LEU A 60 -18.36 27.98 -14.01
C LEU A 60 -17.46 27.49 -15.16
N SER A 61 -17.46 28.17 -16.31
CA SER A 61 -16.58 27.84 -17.44
C SER A 61 -15.08 28.02 -17.14
N ARG A 62 -14.74 28.78 -16.09
CA ARG A 62 -13.35 29.02 -15.65
C ARG A 62 -12.86 27.97 -14.65
N VAL A 63 -13.74 27.16 -14.06
CA VAL A 63 -13.39 26.11 -13.08
C VAL A 63 -12.32 25.13 -13.59
N PRO A 64 -12.36 24.65 -14.85
CA PRO A 64 -11.29 23.79 -15.37
C PRO A 64 -9.92 24.46 -15.46
N LYS A 65 -9.86 25.79 -15.39
CA LYS A 65 -8.64 26.60 -15.52
C LYS A 65 -8.18 27.19 -14.18
N TRP A 66 -8.64 26.63 -13.06
CA TRP A 66 -8.18 27.06 -11.74
C TRP A 66 -6.68 26.85 -11.55
N ASN A 67 -6.07 27.79 -10.83
CA ASN A 67 -4.68 27.69 -10.43
C ASN A 67 -4.54 26.79 -9.19
N ASN A 68 -3.36 26.23 -8.97
CA ASN A 68 -3.05 25.42 -7.80
C ASN A 68 -3.31 26.16 -6.49
N THR A 69 -3.10 27.48 -6.43
CA THR A 69 -3.39 28.27 -5.21
C THR A 69 -4.87 28.26 -4.84
N ILE A 70 -5.76 28.43 -5.82
CA ILE A 70 -7.22 28.37 -5.62
C ILE A 70 -7.61 26.98 -5.12
N LEU A 71 -6.99 25.94 -5.69
CA LEU A 71 -7.27 24.55 -5.32
C LEU A 71 -6.80 24.21 -3.91
N GLU A 72 -5.64 24.73 -3.49
CA GLU A 72 -5.11 24.58 -2.13
C GLU A 72 -6.00 25.27 -1.09
N ASP A 73 -6.47 26.49 -1.37
CA ASP A 73 -7.39 27.21 -0.49
C ASP A 73 -8.75 26.51 -0.41
N GLU A 74 -9.21 25.96 -1.53
CA GLU A 74 -10.43 25.16 -1.61
C GLU A 74 -10.31 23.85 -0.83
N ARG A 75 -9.17 23.15 -0.94
CA ARG A 75 -8.84 21.96 -0.14
C ARG A 75 -8.87 22.31 1.35
N ARG A 76 -8.21 23.40 1.74
CA ARG A 76 -8.18 23.85 3.14
C ARG A 76 -9.60 24.09 3.67
N ARG A 77 -10.45 24.77 2.90
CA ARG A 77 -11.86 25.00 3.26
C ARG A 77 -12.62 23.69 3.43
N ILE A 78 -12.43 22.72 2.55
CA ILE A 78 -13.08 21.41 2.61
C ILE A 78 -12.65 20.66 3.87
N ILE A 79 -11.35 20.63 4.18
CA ILE A 79 -10.84 19.97 5.39
C ILE A 79 -11.42 20.63 6.64
N GLU A 80 -11.33 21.95 6.75
CA GLU A 80 -11.83 22.71 7.91
C GLU A 80 -13.35 22.54 8.12
N ARG A 81 -14.15 22.59 7.05
CA ARG A 81 -15.62 22.43 7.15
C ARG A 81 -16.07 20.98 7.31
N SER A 82 -15.32 20.02 6.78
CA SER A 82 -15.66 18.61 6.91
C SER A 82 -15.48 18.09 8.33
N GLY A 83 -14.58 18.70 9.12
CA GLY A 83 -14.15 18.19 10.41
C GLY A 83 -13.51 16.79 10.33
N CYS A 84 -13.10 16.36 9.12
CA CYS A 84 -12.61 15.02 8.85
C CYS A 84 -11.10 15.07 8.59
N ASN A 85 -10.31 14.73 9.61
CA ASN A 85 -8.84 14.75 9.52
C ASN A 85 -8.28 13.63 8.63
N TYR A 86 -9.06 12.59 8.36
CA TYR A 86 -8.67 11.41 7.58
C TYR A 86 -9.24 11.45 6.15
N LEU A 87 -9.58 12.63 5.62
CA LEU A 87 -10.19 12.76 4.30
C LEU A 87 -9.28 12.23 3.18
N GLU A 88 -7.98 12.48 3.28
CA GLU A 88 -6.97 11.97 2.34
C GLU A 88 -6.87 10.44 2.38
N ASP A 89 -6.87 9.87 3.59
CA ASP A 89 -6.86 8.43 3.80
C ASP A 89 -8.15 7.79 3.30
N LEU A 90 -9.31 8.43 3.52
CA LEU A 90 -10.60 7.96 3.04
C LEU A 90 -10.63 7.84 1.52
N ILE A 91 -10.12 8.86 0.81
CA ILE A 91 -10.02 8.83 -0.65
C ILE A 91 -9.07 7.75 -1.11
N THR A 92 -7.91 7.63 -0.45
CA THR A 92 -6.93 6.58 -0.75
C THR A 92 -7.55 5.19 -0.58
N CYS A 93 -8.27 4.95 0.51
CA CYS A 93 -9.00 3.71 0.77
C CYS A 93 -10.04 3.41 -0.33
N VAL A 94 -10.85 4.39 -0.72
CA VAL A 94 -11.83 4.22 -1.81
C VAL A 94 -11.13 3.82 -3.11
N HIS A 95 -10.02 4.48 -3.46
CA HIS A 95 -9.25 4.15 -4.67
C HIS A 95 -8.64 2.76 -4.59
N ILE A 96 -8.01 2.39 -3.47
CA ILE A 96 -7.41 1.05 -3.28
C ILE A 96 -8.47 -0.04 -3.40
N ILE A 97 -9.61 0.10 -2.74
CA ILE A 97 -10.69 -0.89 -2.79
C ILE A 97 -11.23 -1.01 -4.21
N GLN A 98 -11.44 0.12 -4.87
CA GLN A 98 -11.94 0.16 -6.25
C GLN A 98 -10.95 -0.48 -7.24
N LEU A 99 -9.64 -0.27 -7.05
CA LEU A 99 -8.60 -0.97 -7.79
C LEU A 99 -8.63 -2.47 -7.51
N LYS A 100 -8.67 -2.89 -6.24
CA LYS A 100 -8.77 -4.30 -5.84
C LYS A 100 -9.97 -5.00 -6.47
N VAL A 101 -11.15 -4.35 -6.47
CA VAL A 101 -12.38 -4.87 -7.10
C VAL A 101 -12.21 -5.03 -8.62
N LEU A 102 -11.54 -4.09 -9.30
CA LEU A 102 -11.31 -4.23 -10.74
C LEU A 102 -10.26 -5.29 -11.06
N THR A 103 -9.22 -5.40 -10.24
CA THR A 103 -8.16 -6.39 -10.44
C THR A 103 -8.55 -7.81 -10.01
N SER A 104 -9.58 -7.96 -9.17
CA SER A 104 -10.10 -9.27 -8.78
C SER A 104 -10.85 -9.99 -9.90
N VAL A 105 -11.28 -9.28 -10.94
CA VAL A 105 -11.98 -9.85 -12.12
C VAL A 105 -10.98 -10.34 -13.17
N ARG A 106 -9.80 -10.83 -12.75
CA ARG A 106 -8.80 -11.34 -13.70
C ARG A 106 -9.23 -12.69 -14.30
N VAL A 107 -8.80 -12.95 -15.53
CA VAL A 107 -9.01 -14.23 -16.22
C VAL A 107 -7.74 -15.12 -16.20
N GLY A 108 -6.56 -14.56 -15.94
CA GLY A 108 -5.27 -15.29 -15.94
C GLY A 108 -4.85 -15.88 -14.58
N ASN A 109 -3.88 -16.80 -14.58
CA ASN A 109 -3.37 -17.46 -13.35
C ASN A 109 -2.19 -16.74 -12.68
N LYS A 110 -1.48 -15.84 -13.37
CA LYS A 110 -0.30 -15.12 -12.82
C LYS A 110 -0.68 -13.74 -12.24
N GLN A 111 -0.16 -13.41 -11.05
CA GLN A 111 -0.39 -12.11 -10.40
C GLN A 111 0.50 -11.05 -11.06
N LYS A 112 -0.06 -10.24 -11.97
CA LYS A 112 0.66 -9.08 -12.52
C LYS A 112 0.67 -7.96 -11.47
N LYS A 113 1.87 -7.47 -11.11
CA LYS A 113 2.01 -6.27 -10.27
C LYS A 113 1.62 -5.06 -11.13
N ILE A 114 0.51 -4.40 -10.80
CA ILE A 114 0.09 -3.18 -11.47
C ILE A 114 0.42 -2.02 -10.53
N ASP A 115 1.49 -1.28 -10.83
CA ASP A 115 1.86 -0.08 -10.09
C ASP A 115 0.93 1.07 -10.52
N ILE A 116 -0.03 1.40 -9.66
CA ILE A 116 -1.01 2.46 -9.91
C ILE A 116 -0.75 3.60 -8.95
N SER A 117 -0.49 4.79 -9.51
CA SER A 117 -0.36 6.02 -8.73
C SER A 117 -1.69 6.41 -8.10
N ILE A 118 -1.71 6.53 -6.77
CA ILE A 118 -2.88 7.03 -6.03
C ILE A 118 -3.07 8.53 -6.33
N PRO A 119 -4.27 8.98 -6.75
CA PRO A 119 -4.53 10.39 -7.01
C PRO A 119 -4.39 11.25 -5.76
N LYS A 120 -3.71 12.41 -5.88
CA LYS A 120 -3.65 13.42 -4.81
C LYS A 120 -5.04 14.01 -4.53
N LEU A 121 -5.30 14.39 -3.28
CA LEU A 121 -6.56 15.03 -2.86
C LEU A 121 -6.93 16.24 -3.72
N ASP A 122 -5.95 17.10 -4.04
CA ASP A 122 -6.15 18.27 -4.90
C ASP A 122 -6.69 17.90 -6.27
N SER A 123 -6.04 16.94 -6.93
CA SER A 123 -6.44 16.50 -8.25
C SER A 123 -7.84 15.89 -8.24
N PHE A 124 -8.19 15.18 -7.16
CA PHE A 124 -9.54 14.62 -7.00
C PHE A 124 -10.58 15.73 -6.82
N ILE A 125 -10.35 16.67 -5.90
CA ILE A 125 -11.24 17.82 -5.64
C ILE A 125 -11.46 18.61 -6.94
N HIS A 126 -10.39 18.89 -7.69
CA HIS A 126 -10.50 19.64 -8.95
C HIS A 126 -11.37 18.89 -9.96
N LYS A 127 -11.20 17.57 -10.07
CA LYS A 127 -11.99 16.73 -10.98
C LYS A 127 -13.47 16.71 -10.59
N VAL A 128 -13.78 16.63 -9.29
CA VAL A 128 -15.15 16.77 -8.77
C VAL A 128 -15.73 18.12 -9.20
N TYR A 129 -15.02 19.22 -8.95
CA TYR A 129 -15.49 20.56 -9.34
C TYR A 129 -15.67 20.74 -10.83
N ILE A 130 -14.79 20.18 -11.67
CA ILE A 130 -14.94 20.22 -13.13
C ILE A 130 -16.23 19.52 -13.55
N ASN A 131 -16.50 18.34 -13.00
CA ASN A 131 -17.68 17.55 -13.34
C ASN A 131 -18.97 18.23 -12.84
N THR A 132 -18.95 18.75 -11.61
CA THR A 132 -20.06 19.54 -11.06
C THR A 132 -20.29 20.81 -11.87
N ALA A 133 -19.26 21.57 -12.20
CA ALA A 133 -19.39 22.80 -12.98
C ALA A 133 -20.00 22.54 -14.35
N ARG A 134 -19.62 21.45 -15.04
CA ARG A 134 -20.21 21.06 -16.34
C ARG A 134 -21.71 20.75 -16.23
N LYS A 135 -22.12 20.01 -15.20
CA LYS A 135 -23.52 19.64 -14.99
C LYS A 135 -24.36 20.82 -14.52
N VAL A 136 -23.83 21.64 -13.61
CA VAL A 136 -24.49 22.87 -13.15
C VAL A 136 -24.60 23.88 -14.28
N TYR A 137 -23.59 24.03 -15.16
CA TYR A 137 -23.62 24.92 -16.32
C TYR A 137 -24.80 24.61 -17.27
N ARG A 138 -25.15 23.33 -17.43
CA ARG A 138 -26.32 22.90 -18.22
C ARG A 138 -27.64 23.15 -17.49
N ASN A 139 -27.62 23.16 -16.16
CA ASN A 139 -28.78 23.29 -15.28
C ASN A 139 -28.73 24.59 -14.45
N VAL A 140 -28.42 25.72 -15.10
CA VAL A 140 -28.20 27.00 -14.39
C VAL A 140 -29.46 27.56 -13.74
N TYR A 141 -30.62 27.23 -14.29
CA TYR A 141 -31.92 27.62 -13.73
C TYR A 141 -32.19 27.05 -12.33
N LEU A 142 -31.39 26.08 -11.85
CA LEU A 142 -31.44 25.65 -10.45
C LEU A 142 -31.17 26.80 -9.48
N PHE A 143 -30.41 27.83 -9.91
CA PHE A 143 -30.04 29.00 -9.13
C PHE A 143 -30.89 30.25 -9.45
N GLU A 144 -32.03 30.08 -10.13
CA GLU A 144 -32.94 31.18 -10.42
C GLU A 144 -33.51 31.80 -9.12
N LYS A 145 -33.51 33.13 -9.05
CA LYS A 145 -34.10 33.90 -7.95
C LYS A 145 -35.58 34.20 -8.20
N ASN A 146 -36.32 34.45 -7.11
CA ASN A 146 -37.75 34.78 -7.12
C ASN A 146 -38.69 33.61 -7.48
N ILE A 147 -38.25 32.38 -7.22
CA ILE A 147 -39.07 31.17 -7.34
C ILE A 147 -39.82 30.86 -6.03
N SER A 148 -40.86 30.02 -6.11
CA SER A 148 -41.58 29.59 -4.91
C SER A 148 -40.66 28.81 -3.96
N PRO A 149 -40.86 28.88 -2.63
CA PRO A 149 -40.06 28.11 -1.67
C PRO A 149 -40.07 26.60 -1.95
N LEU A 150 -41.21 26.07 -2.41
CA LEU A 150 -41.35 24.68 -2.84
C LEU A 150 -40.43 24.35 -4.02
N GLN A 151 -40.36 25.25 -5.02
CA GLN A 151 -39.48 25.05 -6.16
C GLN A 151 -38.01 25.16 -5.76
N SER A 152 -37.68 26.08 -4.86
CA SER A 152 -36.32 26.19 -4.29
C SER A 152 -35.89 24.91 -3.58
N GLN A 153 -36.78 24.30 -2.78
CA GLN A 153 -36.50 23.01 -2.15
C GLN A 153 -36.27 21.89 -3.16
N LYS A 154 -37.08 21.81 -4.22
CA LYS A 154 -36.89 20.84 -5.31
C LYS A 154 -35.56 21.06 -6.05
N ASN A 155 -35.23 22.31 -6.36
CA ASN A 155 -33.97 22.66 -7.02
C ASN A 155 -32.76 22.28 -6.15
N ASN A 156 -32.83 22.47 -4.83
CA ASN A 156 -31.76 22.07 -3.91
C ASN A 156 -31.58 20.54 -3.88
N ARG A 157 -32.67 19.77 -3.85
CA ARG A 157 -32.60 18.30 -3.92
C ARG A 157 -32.04 17.82 -5.27
N GLU A 158 -32.41 18.50 -6.35
CA GLU A 158 -31.86 18.20 -7.68
C GLU A 158 -30.36 18.51 -7.73
N LEU A 159 -29.94 19.63 -7.16
CA LEU A 159 -28.53 20.00 -7.04
C LEU A 159 -27.74 18.97 -6.22
N GLU A 160 -28.30 18.48 -5.11
CA GLU A 160 -27.70 17.39 -4.32
C GLU A 160 -27.50 16.13 -5.15
N THR A 161 -28.53 15.70 -5.87
CA THR A 161 -28.46 14.52 -6.77
C THR A 161 -27.37 14.70 -7.83
N ILE A 162 -27.34 15.86 -8.50
CA ILE A 162 -26.33 16.18 -9.51
C ILE A 162 -24.92 16.12 -8.91
N VAL A 163 -24.71 16.67 -7.72
CA VAL A 163 -23.39 16.68 -7.06
C VAL A 163 -22.97 15.26 -6.66
N GLN A 164 -23.87 14.45 -6.11
CA GLN A 164 -23.61 13.05 -5.79
C GLN A 164 -23.17 12.26 -7.02
N GLU A 165 -23.87 12.41 -8.15
CA GLU A 165 -23.48 11.80 -9.43
C GLU A 165 -22.10 12.25 -9.89
N CYS A 166 -21.78 13.54 -9.76
CA CYS A 166 -20.48 14.09 -10.16
C CYS A 166 -19.33 13.54 -9.32
N ILE A 167 -19.54 13.33 -8.01
CA ILE A 167 -18.55 12.72 -7.13
C ILE A 167 -18.28 11.27 -7.55
N LEU A 168 -19.34 10.48 -7.79
CA LEU A 168 -19.20 9.10 -8.25
C LEU A 168 -18.52 9.01 -9.63
N MET A 169 -18.80 9.96 -10.52
CA MET A 169 -18.15 10.06 -11.82
C MET A 169 -16.66 10.40 -11.67
N ALA A 170 -16.30 11.31 -10.76
CA ALA A 170 -14.91 11.64 -10.48
C ALA A 170 -14.12 10.45 -9.90
N ILE A 171 -14.73 9.66 -9.00
CA ILE A 171 -14.15 8.41 -8.47
C ILE A 171 -13.92 7.39 -9.60
N ARG A 172 -14.80 7.33 -10.61
CA ARG A 172 -14.64 6.43 -11.74
C ARG A 172 -13.52 6.89 -12.69
N GLU A 173 -13.46 8.18 -12.98
CA GLU A 173 -12.47 8.77 -13.88
C GLU A 173 -11.06 8.88 -13.28
N SER A 174 -10.92 8.72 -11.96
CA SER A 174 -9.63 8.73 -11.29
C SER A 174 -8.90 7.38 -11.34
N ILE A 175 -9.57 6.33 -11.83
CA ILE A 175 -9.02 4.99 -12.01
C ILE A 175 -8.49 4.84 -13.43
N PRO A 176 -7.22 4.41 -13.64
CA PRO A 176 -6.68 4.17 -14.98
C PRO A 176 -7.19 2.85 -15.57
N THR A 177 -8.48 2.78 -15.88
CA THR A 177 -9.12 1.56 -16.43
C THR A 177 -8.47 1.09 -17.71
N GLU A 178 -8.03 1.99 -18.59
CA GLU A 178 -7.31 1.65 -19.82
C GLU A 178 -5.99 0.92 -19.55
N ALA A 179 -5.21 1.40 -18.57
CA ALA A 179 -3.95 0.76 -18.19
C ALA A 179 -4.18 -0.63 -17.59
N ILE A 180 -5.22 -0.76 -16.76
CA ILE A 180 -5.64 -2.03 -16.16
C ILE A 180 -6.04 -3.02 -17.26
N ILE A 181 -6.92 -2.61 -18.19
CA ILE A 181 -7.38 -3.47 -19.29
C ILE A 181 -6.21 -3.88 -20.19
N ARG A 182 -5.31 -2.95 -20.53
CA ARG A 182 -4.13 -3.26 -21.35
C ARG A 182 -3.21 -4.27 -20.67
N ALA A 183 -2.98 -4.14 -19.36
CA ALA A 183 -2.20 -5.11 -18.60
C ALA A 183 -2.83 -6.51 -18.60
N TYR A 184 -4.17 -6.62 -18.68
CA TYR A 184 -4.86 -7.91 -18.78
C TYR A 184 -4.92 -8.50 -20.20
N LEU A 185 -4.98 -7.66 -21.24
CA LEU A 185 -4.98 -8.11 -22.64
C LEU A 185 -3.59 -8.42 -23.20
N ASP A 186 -2.54 -8.09 -22.47
CA ASP A 186 -1.17 -8.42 -22.87
C ASP A 186 -0.91 -9.92 -22.62
N GLU A 187 -1.36 -10.74 -23.56
CA GLU A 187 -1.16 -12.21 -23.65
C GLU A 187 0.30 -12.59 -23.95
N SER A 188 1.12 -11.61 -24.38
CA SER A 188 2.52 -11.83 -24.77
C SER A 188 3.44 -12.31 -23.64
N VAL A 189 2.97 -12.31 -22.39
CA VAL A 189 3.73 -12.74 -21.20
C VAL A 189 3.24 -14.10 -20.66
N GLU A 190 2.14 -14.66 -21.20
CA GLU A 190 1.60 -15.95 -20.73
C GLU A 190 2.10 -17.18 -21.54
N GLN A 191 2.75 -16.97 -22.69
CA GLN A 191 3.15 -18.05 -23.61
C GLN A 191 4.56 -18.66 -23.43
N GLU A 192 5.35 -18.25 -22.42
CA GLU A 192 6.77 -18.70 -22.30
C GLU A 192 7.03 -19.89 -21.34
N GLU A 193 6.02 -20.67 -20.96
CA GLU A 193 6.24 -21.95 -20.24
C GLU A 193 5.53 -23.10 -20.96
N GLU A 194 5.91 -23.37 -22.21
CA GLU A 194 5.78 -24.73 -22.73
C GLU A 194 6.87 -25.58 -22.05
N VAL A 195 6.46 -26.32 -21.02
CA VAL A 195 7.25 -27.34 -20.35
C VAL A 195 7.75 -28.32 -21.40
N ILE A 196 9.03 -28.22 -21.78
CA ILE A 196 9.73 -29.27 -22.51
C ILE A 196 9.83 -30.45 -21.54
N ILE A 197 8.92 -31.41 -21.68
CA ILE A 197 9.07 -32.71 -21.03
C ILE A 197 10.21 -33.40 -21.79
N GLU A 198 11.44 -33.27 -21.29
CA GLU A 198 12.51 -34.16 -21.70
C GLU A 198 12.10 -35.59 -21.36
N ASN A 199 11.84 -36.38 -22.40
CA ASN A 199 11.66 -37.81 -22.28
C ASN A 199 12.93 -38.39 -21.65
N ILE A 200 12.84 -38.81 -20.40
CA ILE A 200 13.83 -39.68 -19.78
C ILE A 200 13.75 -41.02 -20.52
N GLU A 201 14.66 -41.27 -21.45
CA GLU A 201 14.84 -42.60 -22.02
C GLU A 201 15.37 -43.53 -20.91
N GLU A 202 14.62 -44.60 -20.66
CA GLU A 202 15.01 -45.68 -19.76
C GLU A 202 16.31 -46.36 -20.24
N PRO A 203 17.23 -46.75 -19.34
CA PRO A 203 18.49 -47.37 -19.74
C PRO A 203 18.24 -48.80 -20.24
N ILE A 204 18.40 -48.99 -21.54
CA ILE A 204 18.38 -50.31 -22.18
C ILE A 204 19.73 -51.00 -21.95
N VAL A 205 19.70 -52.14 -21.26
CA VAL A 205 20.85 -53.02 -21.01
C VAL A 205 21.31 -53.67 -22.32
N GLN A 206 22.62 -53.65 -22.57
CA GLN A 206 23.28 -54.21 -23.74
C GLN A 206 23.30 -55.75 -23.75
N GLU A 207 22.99 -56.37 -24.88
CA GLU A 207 23.52 -57.68 -25.28
C GLU A 207 24.22 -57.58 -26.63
N LYS A 208 25.41 -58.21 -26.69
CA LYS A 208 26.35 -58.24 -27.82
C LYS A 208 25.88 -59.16 -28.96
N ALA A 209 26.13 -58.77 -30.21
CA ALA A 209 26.71 -59.65 -31.24
C ALA A 209 27.12 -58.88 -32.52
N GLU A 210 28.44 -58.84 -32.73
CA GLU A 210 29.21 -58.91 -34.00
C GLU A 210 28.47 -58.96 -35.36
N GLN A 211 28.80 -58.06 -36.32
CA GLN A 211 29.78 -58.33 -37.40
C GLN A 211 29.86 -57.23 -38.50
N SER A 212 31.11 -56.99 -38.91
CA SER A 212 31.62 -56.58 -40.24
C SER A 212 31.45 -55.13 -40.76
N GLY A 213 32.59 -54.43 -40.81
CA GLY A 213 33.22 -54.07 -42.10
C GLY A 213 33.26 -52.60 -42.53
N GLY A 214 34.45 -51.99 -42.46
CA GLY A 214 34.94 -51.08 -43.52
C GLY A 214 35.15 -49.58 -43.20
N GLU A 215 36.37 -49.24 -42.78
CA GLU A 215 37.22 -48.06 -43.12
C GLU A 215 36.58 -46.74 -43.60
N SER A 216 36.84 -45.60 -42.94
CA SER A 216 38.05 -44.75 -43.21
C SER A 216 38.03 -43.37 -42.51
N ALA A 217 39.16 -43.08 -41.83
CA ALA A 217 39.84 -41.84 -41.42
C ALA A 217 39.17 -40.43 -41.56
N ASN A 218 39.13 -39.65 -40.46
CA ASN A 218 40.16 -38.64 -40.11
C ASN A 218 39.87 -37.90 -38.76
N GLU A 219 40.92 -37.79 -37.93
CA GLU A 219 41.11 -37.13 -36.61
C GLU A 219 41.20 -35.57 -36.65
N PRO A 220 41.45 -34.79 -35.55
CA PRO A 220 40.92 -34.73 -34.16
C PRO A 220 40.66 -33.23 -33.70
N PRO A 221 40.72 -32.83 -32.39
CA PRO A 221 39.63 -32.32 -31.51
C PRO A 221 39.82 -30.80 -31.14
N PRO A 222 39.50 -30.23 -29.94
CA PRO A 222 38.48 -30.45 -28.89
C PRO A 222 37.69 -29.15 -28.54
N LYS A 223 36.71 -29.19 -27.61
CA LYS A 223 36.67 -28.38 -26.36
C LYS A 223 35.34 -28.50 -25.61
N THR A 224 35.45 -29.08 -24.43
CA THR A 224 34.55 -29.02 -23.28
C THR A 224 34.29 -27.59 -22.85
N ILE A 225 33.01 -27.22 -22.68
CA ILE A 225 32.58 -26.11 -21.83
C ILE A 225 31.56 -26.70 -20.88
N VAL A 226 31.80 -26.46 -19.60
CA VAL A 226 30.99 -26.89 -18.46
C VAL A 226 29.88 -25.85 -18.34
N ASP A 227 28.62 -26.28 -18.41
CA ASP A 227 27.47 -25.39 -18.23
C ASP A 227 27.39 -24.92 -16.78
N GLU A 228 27.34 -23.61 -16.62
CA GLU A 228 27.13 -22.86 -15.39
C GLU A 228 25.61 -22.62 -15.29
N GLU A 229 24.95 -23.19 -14.29
CA GLU A 229 23.52 -22.98 -14.02
C GLU A 229 23.27 -21.50 -13.64
N GLU A 230 22.72 -20.71 -14.57
CA GLU A 230 22.16 -19.40 -14.27
C GLU A 230 20.75 -19.53 -13.66
N LEU A 231 20.66 -19.26 -12.37
CA LEU A 231 19.40 -18.96 -11.67
C LEU A 231 18.97 -17.51 -11.97
N PRO A 232 17.68 -17.22 -12.23
CA PRO A 232 17.23 -15.87 -12.55
C PRO A 232 17.11 -14.99 -11.28
N GLU A 233 17.83 -13.87 -11.26
CA GLU A 233 17.67 -12.80 -10.25
C GLU A 233 16.79 -11.66 -10.80
N ILE A 234 15.66 -11.39 -10.12
CA ILE A 234 14.95 -10.12 -10.25
C ILE A 234 14.64 -9.60 -8.84
N VAL A 235 15.46 -8.67 -8.36
CA VAL A 235 15.18 -7.83 -7.18
C VAL A 235 15.16 -6.35 -7.58
N PRO A 236 14.23 -5.53 -7.03
CA PRO A 236 14.04 -4.15 -7.44
C PRO A 236 15.24 -3.26 -7.08
N SER A 237 15.66 -2.43 -8.03
CA SER A 237 16.74 -1.45 -7.87
C SER A 237 16.26 -0.20 -7.13
N ILE A 238 16.63 -0.09 -5.85
CA ILE A 238 16.54 1.15 -5.10
C ILE A 238 17.87 1.88 -5.29
N GLN A 239 17.85 3.03 -5.98
CA GLN A 239 19.02 3.89 -6.10
C GLN A 239 19.23 4.69 -4.81
N ASN A 240 20.32 4.42 -4.09
CA ASN A 240 20.81 5.25 -3.00
C ASN A 240 21.59 6.46 -3.57
N ILE A 241 21.47 7.62 -2.90
CA ILE A 241 22.10 8.89 -3.30
C ILE A 241 23.62 8.92 -3.04
N ASP A 242 24.17 7.91 -2.34
CA ASP A 242 25.60 7.76 -2.13
C ASP A 242 26.18 6.68 -3.07
N ASN A 243 27.26 7.05 -3.79
CA ASN A 243 28.07 6.22 -4.70
C ASN A 243 28.72 5.01 -3.99
N LYS A 244 27.93 4.08 -3.48
CA LYS A 244 28.37 2.78 -2.99
C LYS A 244 27.45 1.73 -3.59
N ASP A 245 28.07 0.72 -4.20
CA ASP A 245 27.36 -0.34 -4.91
C ASP A 245 26.35 -1.03 -3.97
N VAL A 246 25.10 -1.15 -4.44
CA VAL A 246 24.03 -1.82 -3.70
C VAL A 246 24.27 -3.33 -3.80
N VAL A 247 24.86 -3.92 -2.76
CA VAL A 247 25.05 -5.36 -2.68
C VAL A 247 23.71 -6.00 -2.31
N THR A 248 23.03 -6.63 -3.27
CA THR A 248 21.74 -7.35 -3.07
C THR A 248 21.92 -8.77 -2.56
N LYS A 249 23.15 -9.30 -2.55
CA LYS A 249 23.50 -10.63 -2.05
C LYS A 249 23.95 -10.54 -0.59
N LEU A 250 23.16 -11.10 0.33
CA LEU A 250 23.53 -11.20 1.74
C LEU A 250 24.71 -12.19 1.87
N THR A 251 25.93 -11.68 2.02
CA THR A 251 27.12 -12.50 2.32
C THR A 251 27.38 -12.49 3.82
N PHE A 252 27.53 -13.67 4.41
CA PHE A 252 27.89 -13.78 5.81
C PHE A 252 29.41 -13.69 5.95
N ASN A 253 29.90 -12.82 6.84
CA ASN A 253 31.33 -12.64 7.08
C ASN A 253 31.91 -13.80 7.90
N ASP A 254 33.03 -14.40 7.51
CA ASP A 254 33.67 -15.55 8.17
C ASP A 254 34.58 -15.16 9.36
N LEU A 255 34.51 -13.92 9.83
CA LEU A 255 35.28 -13.40 10.96
C LEU A 255 34.32 -12.99 12.10
N ASP A 256 34.39 -13.69 13.22
CA ASP A 256 33.68 -13.36 14.46
C ASP A 256 34.58 -12.53 15.39
N SER A 257 33.99 -11.61 16.15
CA SER A 257 34.70 -10.83 17.17
C SER A 257 34.46 -11.42 18.55
N VAL A 258 35.53 -11.82 19.24
CA VAL A 258 35.49 -12.39 20.58
C VAL A 258 36.25 -11.50 21.54
N LEU A 259 35.68 -11.25 22.72
CA LEU A 259 36.29 -10.45 23.77
C LEU A 259 37.14 -11.36 24.66
N ASP A 260 38.44 -11.06 24.79
CA ASP A 260 39.32 -11.77 25.72
C ASP A 260 39.13 -11.25 27.16
N GLY A 261 39.56 -12.01 28.16
CA GLY A 261 39.39 -11.69 29.59
C GLY A 261 40.05 -10.38 30.07
N THR A 262 40.77 -9.69 29.20
CA THR A 262 41.39 -8.36 29.42
C THR A 262 40.70 -7.24 28.64
N ASP A 263 39.44 -7.43 28.23
CA ASP A 263 38.59 -6.44 27.56
C ASP A 263 39.12 -5.97 26.19
N SER A 264 39.97 -6.80 25.57
CA SER A 264 40.50 -6.59 24.21
C SER A 264 39.77 -7.46 23.20
N VAL A 265 39.26 -6.86 22.12
CA VAL A 265 38.53 -7.56 21.05
C VAL A 265 39.51 -8.23 20.08
N GLN A 266 39.44 -9.54 19.94
CA GLN A 266 40.17 -10.31 18.92
C GLN A 266 39.22 -10.82 17.84
N SER A 267 39.64 -10.80 16.58
CA SER A 267 38.89 -11.41 15.48
C SER A 267 39.34 -12.86 15.27
N ILE A 268 38.39 -13.79 15.32
CA ILE A 268 38.61 -15.23 15.11
C ILE A 268 37.97 -15.64 13.78
N SER A 269 38.67 -16.45 13.00
CA SER A 269 38.13 -17.03 11.76
C SER A 269 37.19 -18.19 12.09
N ALA A 270 35.90 -17.99 11.79
CA ALA A 270 34.83 -18.96 11.97
C ALA A 270 34.11 -19.15 10.61
N PRO A 271 34.66 -20.01 9.73
CA PRO A 271 34.11 -20.19 8.39
C PRO A 271 32.71 -20.83 8.42
N LYS A 272 31.76 -20.23 7.71
CA LYS A 272 30.36 -20.70 7.59
C LYS A 272 30.17 -21.65 6.40
N THR A 273 30.97 -22.70 6.32
CA THR A 273 30.77 -23.78 5.34
C THR A 273 29.65 -24.73 5.79
N ILE A 274 28.94 -25.33 4.83
CA ILE A 274 27.77 -26.20 5.13
C ILE A 274 28.18 -27.41 6.00
N GLU A 275 29.33 -28.01 5.68
CA GLU A 275 29.90 -29.14 6.43
C GLU A 275 30.21 -28.79 7.88
N ARG A 276 30.79 -27.60 8.12
CA ARG A 276 31.14 -27.16 9.48
C ARG A 276 29.90 -26.83 10.30
N LEU A 277 28.87 -26.27 9.67
CA LEU A 277 27.59 -25.99 10.33
C LEU A 277 26.85 -27.29 10.71
N GLU A 278 26.90 -28.32 9.87
CA GLU A 278 26.36 -29.65 10.18
C GLU A 278 27.11 -30.33 11.33
N GLU A 279 28.45 -30.21 11.36
CA GLU A 279 29.29 -30.72 12.46
C GLU A 279 28.97 -30.01 13.79
N ILE A 280 28.78 -28.69 13.78
CA ILE A 280 28.38 -27.93 14.99
C ILE A 280 26.97 -28.31 15.45
N SER A 281 26.04 -28.49 14.50
CA SER A 281 24.66 -28.90 14.80
C SER A 281 24.62 -30.28 15.47
N THR A 282 25.33 -31.26 14.89
CA THR A 282 25.39 -32.63 15.41
C THR A 282 26.11 -32.70 16.76
N SER A 283 27.26 -32.02 16.91
CA SER A 283 27.99 -31.99 18.19
C SER A 283 27.19 -31.35 19.33
N ARG A 284 26.47 -30.25 19.08
CA ARG A 284 25.59 -29.63 20.08
C ARG A 284 24.39 -30.50 20.42
N ALA A 285 23.80 -31.19 19.45
CA ALA A 285 22.71 -32.12 19.69
C ALA A 285 23.15 -33.32 20.56
N ILE A 286 24.36 -33.84 20.32
CA ILE A 286 24.95 -34.92 21.12
C ILE A 286 25.28 -34.43 22.54
N ALA A 287 25.85 -33.22 22.68
CA ALA A 287 26.19 -32.66 23.99
C ALA A 287 24.95 -32.47 24.88
N ARG A 288 23.87 -31.88 24.34
CA ARG A 288 22.60 -31.76 25.09
C ARG A 288 22.05 -33.11 25.52
N LYS A 289 22.11 -34.10 24.62
CA LYS A 289 21.64 -35.45 24.93
C LYS A 289 22.47 -36.10 26.03
N LEU A 290 23.78 -35.88 26.05
CA LEU A 290 24.67 -36.42 27.09
C LEU A 290 24.47 -35.71 28.44
N GLU A 291 24.29 -34.39 28.44
CA GLU A 291 23.94 -33.62 29.65
C GLU A 291 22.58 -34.05 30.23
N GLU A 292 21.58 -34.29 29.37
CA GLU A 292 20.27 -34.84 29.78
C GLU A 292 20.38 -36.27 30.36
N GLU A 293 21.35 -37.07 29.91
CA GLU A 293 21.61 -38.43 30.42
C GLU A 293 22.45 -38.43 31.72
N GLU A 294 23.27 -37.40 31.97
CA GLU A 294 24.06 -37.23 33.20
C GLU A 294 23.26 -36.57 34.34
N GLU A 295 22.26 -35.74 34.03
CA GLU A 295 21.39 -35.05 35.00
C GLU A 295 20.11 -35.82 35.37
N ASP A 296 20.18 -37.14 35.57
CA ASP A 296 19.04 -37.94 36.07
C ASP A 296 18.64 -37.61 37.53
N ASN A 297 19.34 -36.69 38.21
CA ASN A 297 19.17 -36.40 39.65
C ASN A 297 18.56 -35.03 40.04
N GLU A 298 18.35 -34.09 39.11
CA GLU A 298 17.77 -32.76 39.45
C GLU A 298 16.58 -32.36 38.56
N LYS A 299 15.56 -33.22 38.53
CA LYS A 299 14.25 -32.84 37.96
C LYS A 299 13.66 -31.65 38.73
N ILE A 300 13.49 -30.51 38.05
CA ILE A 300 12.87 -29.30 38.58
C ILE A 300 11.50 -29.65 39.20
N LYS A 301 11.37 -29.45 40.53
CA LYS A 301 10.10 -29.58 41.24
C LYS A 301 9.30 -28.29 41.08
N ILE A 302 8.32 -28.30 40.20
CA ILE A 302 7.34 -27.21 40.09
C ILE A 302 6.46 -27.27 41.34
N HIS A 303 6.60 -26.30 42.24
CA HIS A 303 5.69 -26.17 43.39
C HIS A 303 4.29 -25.80 42.88
N THR A 304 3.29 -26.62 43.21
CA THR A 304 1.88 -26.46 42.82
C THR A 304 1.03 -25.77 43.90
N GLU A 305 1.65 -25.03 44.81
CA GLU A 305 0.93 -24.26 45.83
C GLU A 305 0.32 -22.99 45.20
N GLN A 306 -0.96 -22.74 45.50
CA GLN A 306 -1.64 -21.51 45.08
C GLN A 306 -1.00 -20.31 45.77
N ILE A 307 -0.30 -19.49 45.00
CA ILE A 307 0.19 -18.19 45.43
C ILE A 307 -1.02 -17.27 45.64
N ASP A 308 -1.19 -16.75 46.85
CA ASP A 308 -2.21 -15.77 47.16
C ASP A 308 -1.84 -14.41 46.55
N LEU A 309 -2.64 -13.95 45.58
CA LEU A 309 -2.47 -12.71 44.84
C LEU A 309 -3.33 -11.56 45.39
N SER A 310 -3.89 -11.71 46.60
CA SER A 310 -4.79 -10.74 47.24
C SER A 310 -4.18 -9.36 47.56
N GLY A 311 -2.87 -9.15 47.32
CA GLY A 311 -2.17 -7.89 47.59
C GLY A 311 -2.05 -6.92 46.41
N PHE A 312 -2.58 -7.23 45.21
CA PHE A 312 -2.39 -6.41 44.01
C PHE A 312 -3.55 -5.45 43.67
N ASP A 313 -4.53 -5.30 44.56
CA ASP A 313 -5.78 -4.54 44.30
C ASP A 313 -5.74 -3.07 44.76
N ILE A 314 -4.56 -2.45 44.86
CA ILE A 314 -4.40 -1.01 45.14
C ILE A 314 -3.99 -0.31 43.85
N LEU A 315 -4.94 -0.17 42.93
CA LEU A 315 -4.80 0.64 41.71
C LEU A 315 -5.82 1.80 41.66
N ASP A 316 -6.49 2.11 42.77
CA ASP A 316 -7.57 3.11 42.82
C ASP A 316 -7.47 4.11 43.99
N GLU A 317 -6.27 4.35 44.53
CA GLU A 317 -6.05 5.52 45.39
C GLU A 317 -5.78 6.77 44.55
N GLN A 318 -6.60 7.80 44.79
CA GLN A 318 -6.50 9.16 44.25
C GLN A 318 -5.05 9.68 44.28
N PRO A 319 -4.63 10.53 43.33
CA PRO A 319 -3.27 11.07 43.33
C PRO A 319 -3.03 11.81 44.65
N ALA A 320 -2.11 11.28 45.46
CA ALA A 320 -1.61 11.96 46.64
C ALA A 320 -1.15 13.36 46.22
N THR A 321 -1.69 14.37 46.88
CA THR A 321 -1.24 15.76 46.77
C THR A 321 0.25 15.80 47.09
N PHE A 322 1.07 16.16 46.11
CA PHE A 322 2.49 16.42 46.30
C PHE A 322 2.65 17.60 47.28
N ASP A 323 3.13 17.32 48.49
CA ASP A 323 3.66 18.36 49.38
C ASP A 323 5.03 18.82 48.86
N GLU A 324 5.15 20.11 48.54
CA GLU A 324 6.33 20.78 47.95
C GLU A 324 7.55 20.92 48.90
N ASN A 325 7.78 19.99 49.83
CA ASN A 325 8.93 20.08 50.75
C ASN A 325 9.69 18.75 50.87
N ILE A 326 10.30 18.30 49.76
CA ILE A 326 11.38 17.31 49.83
C ILE A 326 12.68 18.06 50.08
N VAL A 327 13.10 18.12 51.34
CA VAL A 327 14.44 18.59 51.72
C VAL A 327 15.40 17.41 51.58
N LEU A 328 16.28 17.47 50.58
CA LEU A 328 17.40 16.55 50.40
C LEU A 328 18.44 16.81 51.49
N ASN A 329 18.43 15.99 52.54
CA ASN A 329 19.28 16.19 53.71
C ASN A 329 20.51 15.29 53.82
N ASP A 330 20.91 14.56 52.77
CA ASP A 330 22.10 13.70 52.83
C ASP A 330 22.91 13.73 51.52
N ILE A 331 23.52 14.88 51.24
CA ILE A 331 24.72 14.94 50.41
C ILE A 331 25.89 15.20 51.37
N GLU A 332 26.56 14.13 51.82
CA GLU A 332 27.87 14.23 52.43
C GLU A 332 28.93 14.31 51.32
N GLU A 333 29.53 15.49 51.17
CA GLU A 333 30.78 15.68 50.46
C GLU A 333 31.92 15.18 51.36
N LEU A 334 32.57 14.07 50.98
CA LEU A 334 34.02 13.85 51.08
C LEU A 334 34.47 12.58 50.35
#